data_AF-A0A523G425-F1
#
_entry.id   AF-A0A523G425-F1
#
_cell.length_a   1.000
_cell.length_b   1.000
_cell.length_c   1.000
_cell.angle_alpha   90.00
_cell.angle_beta   90.00
_cell.angle_gamma   90.00
#
_symmetry.space_group_name_H-M   'P 1'
#
loop_
_entity.id
_entity.type
_entity.pdbx_description
1 polymer ?
#
loop_
_entity_poly.entity_id
_entity_poly.type
_entity_poly.pdbx_seq_one_letter_code
_entity_poly.pdbx_strand_id
1 'polypeptide(L)'
;MESRRNAKSLAARGACALVLTFSLGACFLGTDNDAAEGIGFRQARFEEMKVIREYRACRTEGMELDRKALASGSSGTYLASARVLEKCEADLGPGANGAITDGERMHAYALSVQNYLKGGDVARARDNFDKFQAAFPHRDLYYADGSSYMSTMEALLGRSEPWTFGEFANLNVSDQLKSEMRRLHYWKDK
;
A
#
# COMPACT_ATOMS: atom_id res chain seq x y z
N MET A 1 42.51 -52.66 25.55
CA MET A 1 41.23 -53.37 25.32
C MET A 1 40.92 -53.28 23.84
N GLU A 2 40.31 -54.34 23.31
CA GLU A 2 39.79 -54.49 21.93
C GLU A 2 40.85 -54.65 20.84
N SER A 3 41.24 -55.87 20.47
CA SER A 3 40.46 -57.01 19.93
C SER A 3 39.97 -56.79 18.50
N ARG A 4 40.57 -57.60 17.63
CA ARG A 4 40.46 -57.70 16.18
C ARG A 4 39.08 -58.17 15.72
N ARG A 5 38.64 -57.70 14.55
CA ARG A 5 37.86 -58.48 13.56
C ARG A 5 38.31 -58.03 12.17
N ASN A 6 39.39 -58.61 11.62
CA ASN A 6 39.43 -59.78 10.74
C ASN A 6 38.61 -59.67 9.45
N ALA A 7 39.39 -59.60 8.37
CA ALA A 7 39.04 -59.79 6.97
C ALA A 7 38.48 -61.18 6.65
N LYS A 8 37.80 -61.27 5.49
CA LYS A 8 38.01 -62.24 4.37
C LYS A 8 36.78 -62.18 3.45
N SER A 9 36.95 -61.69 2.22
CA SER A 9 37.12 -62.48 0.98
C SER A 9 35.82 -63.18 0.55
N LEU A 10 35.34 -63.06 -0.68
CA LEU A 10 35.97 -63.68 -1.84
C LEU A 10 35.39 -63.08 -3.12
N ALA A 11 36.28 -62.78 -4.07
CA ALA A 11 35.92 -62.53 -5.45
C ALA A 11 35.55 -63.84 -6.17
N ALA A 12 34.54 -63.78 -7.05
CA ALA A 12 34.37 -64.71 -8.17
C ALA A 12 33.72 -63.90 -9.31
N ARG A 13 34.54 -63.30 -10.19
CA ARG A 13 34.88 -63.85 -11.51
C ARG A 13 33.65 -64.19 -12.35
N GLY A 14 33.23 -63.21 -13.13
CA GLY A 14 32.42 -63.38 -14.34
C GLY A 14 32.80 -62.29 -15.32
N ALA A 15 33.93 -62.48 -16.01
CA ALA A 15 34.27 -61.67 -17.17
C ALA A 15 33.53 -62.25 -18.38
N CYS A 16 32.72 -61.44 -19.05
CA CYS A 16 32.52 -61.56 -20.50
C CYS A 16 31.80 -60.34 -21.06
N ALA A 17 32.32 -59.87 -22.20
CA ALA A 17 31.71 -59.00 -23.19
C ALA A 17 31.54 -57.51 -22.83
N LEU A 18 32.61 -56.77 -23.17
CA LEU A 18 32.54 -55.45 -23.80
C LEU A 18 31.51 -55.48 -24.95
N VAL A 19 30.39 -54.78 -24.79
CA VAL A 19 29.62 -54.25 -25.92
C VAL A 19 29.40 -52.77 -25.65
N LEU A 20 30.24 -51.98 -26.31
CA LEU A 20 30.08 -50.55 -26.53
C LEU A 20 28.85 -50.36 -27.44
N THR A 21 27.72 -49.95 -26.87
CA THR A 21 26.63 -49.32 -27.62
C THR A 21 26.47 -47.88 -27.17
N PHE A 22 27.23 -47.02 -27.85
CA PHE A 22 26.85 -45.62 -28.04
C PHE A 22 25.57 -45.60 -28.89
N SER A 23 24.42 -45.40 -28.27
CA SER A 23 23.22 -44.91 -28.96
C SER A 23 22.99 -43.46 -28.57
N LEU A 24 23.22 -42.62 -29.56
CA LEU A 24 22.93 -41.19 -29.60
C LEU A 24 21.48 -40.89 -29.24
N GLY A 25 21.29 -39.78 -28.52
CA GLY A 25 20.25 -38.78 -28.77
C GLY A 25 18.80 -39.23 -28.81
N ALA A 26 18.09 -39.00 -27.71
CA ALA A 26 16.81 -38.33 -27.78
C ALA A 26 16.78 -37.26 -26.68
N CYS A 27 17.24 -36.05 -27.01
CA CYS A 27 16.72 -34.87 -26.35
C CYS A 27 15.20 -34.92 -26.54
N PHE A 28 14.46 -34.93 -25.44
CA PHE A 28 13.06 -34.54 -25.46
C PHE A 28 13.03 -33.08 -25.91
N LEU A 29 12.87 -32.84 -27.21
CA LEU A 29 12.35 -31.58 -27.73
C LEU A 29 10.86 -31.57 -27.39
N GLY A 30 10.57 -31.36 -26.11
CA GLY A 30 9.31 -30.76 -25.71
C GLY A 30 9.24 -29.44 -26.43
N THR A 31 8.29 -29.35 -27.34
CA THR A 31 8.03 -28.21 -28.22
C THR A 31 8.19 -26.89 -27.48
N ASP A 32 9.17 -26.08 -27.90
CA ASP A 32 9.38 -24.69 -27.53
C ASP A 32 8.21 -23.81 -28.03
N ASN A 33 7.03 -23.99 -27.46
CA ASN A 33 5.93 -23.02 -27.54
C ASN A 33 5.65 -22.37 -26.17
N ASP A 34 6.19 -22.90 -25.06
CA ASP A 34 5.99 -22.37 -23.70
C ASP A 34 7.01 -21.31 -23.27
N ALA A 35 8.15 -21.19 -23.96
CA ALA A 35 9.18 -20.22 -23.62
C ALA A 35 8.70 -18.76 -23.80
N ALA A 36 7.90 -18.50 -24.83
CA ALA A 36 7.31 -17.18 -25.09
C ALA A 36 6.23 -16.79 -24.07
N GLU A 37 5.42 -17.75 -23.62
CA GLU A 37 4.38 -17.56 -22.59
C GLU A 37 5.02 -17.29 -21.20
N GLY A 38 6.12 -17.98 -20.88
CA GLY A 38 6.86 -17.78 -19.64
C GLY A 38 7.63 -16.47 -19.53
N ILE A 39 8.16 -15.93 -20.64
CA ILE A 39 8.89 -14.64 -20.65
C ILE A 39 7.92 -13.48 -20.41
N GLY A 40 6.75 -13.48 -21.06
CA GLY A 40 5.71 -12.46 -20.84
C GLY A 40 5.19 -12.45 -19.41
N PHE A 41 4.95 -13.63 -18.82
CA PHE A 41 4.54 -13.76 -17.42
C PHE A 41 5.58 -13.21 -16.43
N ARG A 42 6.87 -13.53 -16.64
CA ARG A 42 7.96 -13.02 -15.79
C ARG A 42 8.10 -11.50 -15.88
N GLN A 43 7.96 -10.94 -17.08
CA GLN A 43 8.04 -9.50 -17.27
C GLN A 43 6.87 -8.76 -16.64
N ALA A 44 5.63 -9.25 -16.81
CA ALA A 44 4.45 -8.67 -16.17
C ALA A 44 4.55 -8.69 -14.63
N ARG A 45 5.02 -9.81 -14.06
CA ARG A 45 5.24 -9.92 -12.60
C ARG A 45 6.37 -9.04 -12.10
N PHE A 46 7.43 -8.84 -12.89
CA PHE A 46 8.51 -7.92 -12.54
C PHE A 46 8.03 -6.47 -12.48
N GLU A 47 7.26 -6.03 -13.47
CA GLU A 47 6.68 -4.68 -13.49
C GLU A 47 5.67 -4.49 -12.35
N GLU A 48 4.82 -5.47 -12.06
CA GLU A 48 3.93 -5.45 -10.90
C GLU A 48 4.71 -5.31 -9.57
N MET A 49 5.76 -6.11 -9.37
CA MET A 49 6.60 -6.05 -8.18
C MET A 49 7.41 -4.77 -8.07
N LYS A 50 7.76 -4.14 -9.20
CA LYS A 50 8.40 -2.84 -9.23
C LYS A 50 7.43 -1.77 -8.73
N VAL A 51 6.20 -1.73 -9.25
CA VAL A 51 5.14 -0.80 -8.79
C VAL A 51 4.89 -0.94 -7.29
N ILE A 52 4.76 -2.16 -6.77
CA ILE A 52 4.55 -2.40 -5.33
C ILE A 52 5.71 -1.84 -4.49
N ARG A 53 6.96 -2.10 -4.91
CA ARG A 53 8.15 -1.65 -4.17
C ARG A 53 8.29 -0.14 -4.19
N GLU A 54 8.14 0.48 -5.36
CA GLU A 54 8.24 1.93 -5.52
C GLU A 54 7.17 2.65 -4.71
N TYR A 55 5.92 2.20 -4.79
CA TYR A 55 4.85 2.77 -3.99
C TYR A 55 5.10 2.65 -2.49
N ARG A 56 5.48 1.46 -2.00
CA ARG A 56 5.73 1.24 -0.56
C ARG A 56 6.92 2.05 -0.04
N ALA A 57 7.96 2.23 -0.86
CA ALA A 57 9.09 3.09 -0.53
C ALA A 57 8.63 4.55 -0.40
N CYS A 58 7.90 5.05 -1.41
CA CYS A 58 7.34 6.41 -1.40
C CYS A 58 6.44 6.64 -0.18
N ARG A 59 5.52 5.71 0.09
CA ARG A 59 4.62 5.78 1.26
C ARG A 59 5.41 5.83 2.55
N THR A 60 6.46 5.01 2.69
CA THR A 60 7.28 4.95 3.90
C THR A 60 7.97 6.29 4.14
N GLU A 61 8.54 6.90 3.11
CA GLU A 61 9.12 8.25 3.18
C GLU A 61 8.08 9.29 3.63
N GLY A 62 6.89 9.29 3.03
CA GLY A 62 5.80 10.18 3.40
C GLY A 62 5.36 10.03 4.86
N MET A 63 5.30 8.78 5.36
CA MET A 63 4.98 8.47 6.77
C MET A 63 6.11 8.85 7.73
N GLU A 64 7.37 8.77 7.32
CA GLU A 64 8.49 9.27 8.14
C GLU A 64 8.46 10.79 8.28
N LEU A 65 8.12 11.51 7.22
CA LEU A 65 7.88 12.95 7.27
C LEU A 65 6.68 13.29 8.18
N ASP A 66 5.60 12.50 8.12
CA ASP A 66 4.46 12.67 9.04
C ASP A 66 4.87 12.50 10.51
N ARG A 67 5.62 11.44 10.84
CA ARG A 67 6.14 11.24 12.20
C ARG A 67 7.00 12.42 12.67
N LYS A 68 7.84 12.98 11.80
CA LYS A 68 8.61 14.20 12.08
C LYS A 68 7.69 15.41 12.28
N ALA A 69 6.60 15.51 11.52
CA ALA A 69 5.62 16.58 11.65
C ALA A 69 4.86 16.49 12.97
N LEU A 70 4.46 15.28 13.40
CA LEU A 70 3.83 15.04 14.71
C LEU A 70 4.77 15.42 15.87
N ALA A 71 6.06 15.09 15.76
CA ALA A 71 7.05 15.42 16.79
C ALA A 71 7.39 16.92 16.86
N SER A 72 7.41 17.60 15.71
CA SER A 72 7.83 19.02 15.63
C SER A 72 6.68 20.03 15.64
N GLY A 73 5.46 19.61 15.31
CA GLY A 73 4.31 20.50 15.10
C GLY A 73 4.46 21.46 13.90
N SER A 74 5.48 21.28 13.06
CA SER A 74 5.80 22.21 11.97
C SER A 74 4.84 22.07 10.78
N SER A 75 4.18 23.17 10.41
CA SER A 75 3.35 23.26 9.19
C SER A 75 4.14 22.84 7.94
N GLY A 76 5.39 23.29 7.79
CA GLY A 76 6.23 22.94 6.64
C GLY A 76 6.50 21.44 6.54
N THR A 77 6.67 20.75 7.67
CA THR A 77 6.89 19.30 7.69
C THR A 77 5.62 18.52 7.34
N TYR A 78 4.45 18.99 7.81
CA TYR A 78 3.16 18.42 7.38
C TYR A 78 2.98 18.57 5.86
N LEU A 79 3.23 19.75 5.29
CA LEU A 79 3.13 19.96 3.85
C LEU A 79 4.13 19.11 3.05
N ALA A 80 5.34 18.90 3.57
CA ALA A 80 6.31 18.00 2.94
C ALA A 80 5.80 16.56 2.89
N SER A 81 5.29 16.04 4.03
CA SER A 81 4.67 14.72 4.09
C SER A 81 3.48 14.60 3.12
N ALA A 82 2.61 15.60 3.11
CA ALA A 82 1.42 15.62 2.26
C ALA A 82 1.76 15.55 0.77
N ARG A 83 2.76 16.31 0.32
CA ARG A 83 3.21 16.30 -1.08
C ARG A 83 3.81 14.96 -1.50
N VAL A 84 4.60 14.33 -0.63
CA VAL A 84 5.15 13.01 -0.90
C VAL A 84 4.03 11.99 -1.02
N LEU A 85 3.11 11.94 -0.04
CA LEU A 85 2.01 10.98 -0.03
C LEU A 85 1.03 11.17 -1.20
N GLU A 86 0.72 12.42 -1.57
CA GLU A 86 -0.07 12.72 -2.78
C GLU A 86 0.65 12.22 -4.03
N LYS A 87 1.95 12.47 -4.14
CA LYS A 87 2.75 12.03 -5.28
C LYS A 87 2.77 10.50 -5.39
N CYS A 88 2.88 9.77 -4.28
CA CYS A 88 2.84 8.31 -4.30
C CYS A 88 1.58 7.77 -4.99
N GLU A 89 0.43 8.41 -4.75
CA GLU A 89 -0.84 8.05 -5.36
C GLU A 89 -0.93 8.53 -6.82
N ALA A 90 -0.46 9.75 -7.12
CA ALA A 90 -0.47 10.29 -8.48
C ALA A 90 0.45 9.55 -9.46
N ASP A 91 1.57 9.00 -8.96
CA ASP A 91 2.52 8.22 -9.74
C ASP A 91 2.05 6.77 -9.99
N LEU A 92 0.92 6.35 -9.40
CA LEU A 92 0.31 5.05 -9.70
C LEU A 92 -0.22 5.04 -11.13
N GLY A 93 0.50 4.35 -12.01
CA GLY A 93 0.02 4.06 -13.36
C GLY A 93 -1.12 3.03 -13.39
N PRO A 94 -1.71 2.78 -14.57
CA PRO A 94 -2.81 1.82 -14.74
C PRO A 94 -2.51 0.40 -14.24
N GLY A 95 -1.23 0.01 -14.17
CA GLY A 95 -0.76 -1.28 -13.66
C GLY A 95 -0.78 -1.43 -12.12
N ALA A 96 -1.13 -0.38 -11.38
CA ALA A 96 -1.29 -0.44 -9.92
C ALA A 96 -2.57 -1.16 -9.48
N ASN A 97 -3.56 -1.24 -10.36
CA ASN A 97 -4.87 -1.85 -10.09
C ASN A 97 -4.69 -3.34 -9.72
N GLY A 98 -4.98 -3.67 -8.46
CA GLY A 98 -4.89 -5.03 -7.93
C GLY A 98 -3.51 -5.44 -7.37
N ALA A 99 -2.44 -4.71 -7.73
CA ALA A 99 -1.10 -4.96 -7.18
C ALA A 99 -0.96 -4.47 -5.73
N ILE A 100 -1.68 -3.40 -5.39
CA ILE A 100 -1.67 -2.75 -4.08
C ILE A 100 -3.10 -2.68 -3.57
N THR A 101 -3.31 -3.06 -2.30
CA THR A 101 -4.67 -3.06 -1.73
C THR A 101 -5.21 -1.66 -1.58
N ASP A 102 -6.53 -1.50 -1.78
CA ASP A 102 -7.17 -0.19 -1.60
C ASP A 102 -7.00 0.35 -0.18
N GLY A 103 -7.03 -0.50 0.85
CA GLY A 103 -6.79 -0.04 2.23
C GLY A 103 -5.41 0.62 2.39
N GLU A 104 -4.36 -0.01 1.84
CA GLU A 104 -3.00 0.54 1.84
C GLU A 104 -2.90 1.88 1.10
N ARG A 105 -3.64 2.05 0.00
CA ARG A 105 -3.72 3.30 -0.75
C ARG A 105 -4.52 4.37 -0.04
N MET A 106 -5.72 4.02 0.40
CA MET A 106 -6.62 4.88 1.15
C MET A 106 -5.93 5.46 2.38
N HIS A 107 -5.24 4.65 3.20
CA HIS A 107 -4.55 5.15 4.39
C HIS A 107 -3.49 6.20 4.06
N ALA A 108 -2.66 5.96 3.04
CA ALA A 108 -1.62 6.89 2.62
C ALA A 108 -2.22 8.19 2.07
N TYR A 109 -3.24 8.07 1.21
CA TYR A 109 -3.83 9.25 0.57
C TYR A 109 -4.67 10.08 1.55
N ALA A 110 -5.40 9.43 2.45
CA ALA A 110 -6.14 10.08 3.53
C ALA A 110 -5.21 10.85 4.48
N LEU A 111 -4.02 10.31 4.76
CA LEU A 111 -3.00 11.01 5.56
C LEU A 111 -2.49 12.26 4.83
N SER A 112 -2.33 12.21 3.50
CA SER A 112 -1.95 13.40 2.72
C SER A 112 -2.95 14.54 2.88
N VAL A 113 -4.26 14.25 2.82
CA VAL A 113 -5.34 15.24 2.98
C VAL A 113 -5.28 15.86 4.38
N GLN A 114 -5.14 15.03 5.42
CA GLN A 114 -5.00 15.51 6.80
C GLN A 114 -3.77 16.39 6.98
N ASN A 115 -2.66 16.04 6.34
CA ASN A 115 -1.41 16.79 6.46
C ASN A 115 -1.43 18.10 5.66
N TYR A 116 -2.15 18.18 4.53
CA TYR A 116 -2.43 19.47 3.91
C TYR A 116 -3.24 20.38 4.84
N LEU A 117 -4.30 19.84 5.47
CA LEU A 117 -5.11 20.59 6.43
C LEU A 117 -4.29 21.05 7.64
N LYS A 118 -3.55 20.14 8.30
CA LYS A 118 -2.67 20.46 9.44
C LYS A 118 -1.53 21.43 9.05
N GLY A 119 -1.06 21.35 7.81
CA GLY A 119 -0.08 22.25 7.24
C GLY A 119 -0.62 23.64 6.89
N GLY A 120 -1.94 23.84 6.90
CA GLY A 120 -2.61 25.10 6.59
C GLY A 120 -2.97 25.29 5.11
N ASP A 121 -2.71 24.32 4.24
CA ASP A 121 -3.11 24.35 2.83
C ASP A 121 -4.48 23.72 2.64
N VAL A 122 -5.51 24.45 3.06
CA VAL A 122 -6.92 24.00 3.03
C VAL A 122 -7.41 23.79 1.60
N ALA A 123 -6.92 24.58 0.65
CA ALA A 123 -7.29 24.44 -0.77
C ALA A 123 -6.80 23.09 -1.31
N ARG A 124 -5.53 22.75 -1.08
CA ARG A 124 -5.01 21.45 -1.53
C ARG A 124 -5.63 20.28 -0.77
N ALA A 125 -5.94 20.44 0.51
CA ALA A 125 -6.66 19.43 1.29
C ALA A 125 -8.03 19.14 0.67
N ARG A 126 -8.78 20.18 0.30
CA ARG A 126 -10.05 20.05 -0.44
C ARG A 126 -9.86 19.31 -1.76
N ASP A 127 -8.95 19.77 -2.61
CA ASP A 127 -8.74 19.16 -3.92
C ASP A 127 -8.39 17.66 -3.80
N ASN A 128 -7.53 17.31 -2.86
CA ASN A 128 -7.14 15.91 -2.65
C ASN A 128 -8.25 15.09 -1.98
N PHE A 129 -9.10 15.72 -1.17
CA PHE A 129 -10.28 15.04 -0.63
C PHE A 129 -11.30 14.71 -1.74
N ASP A 130 -11.50 15.58 -2.74
CA ASP A 130 -12.34 15.26 -3.91
C ASP A 130 -11.77 14.08 -4.70
N LYS A 131 -10.46 14.13 -4.98
CA LYS A 131 -9.77 13.05 -5.69
C LYS A 131 -9.83 11.75 -4.91
N PHE A 132 -9.73 11.79 -3.58
CA PHE A 132 -9.89 10.62 -2.72
C PHE A 132 -11.28 9.99 -2.91
N GLN A 133 -12.34 10.81 -2.81
CA GLN A 133 -13.72 10.34 -2.97
C GLN A 133 -13.95 9.73 -4.36
N ALA A 134 -13.38 10.35 -5.39
CA ALA A 134 -13.45 9.85 -6.77
C ALA A 134 -12.67 8.53 -6.96
N ALA A 135 -11.49 8.40 -6.33
CA ALA A 135 -10.64 7.21 -6.43
C ALA A 135 -11.18 6.01 -5.64
N PHE A 136 -11.91 6.26 -4.55
CA PHE A 136 -12.41 5.22 -3.64
C PHE A 136 -13.92 5.38 -3.36
N PRO A 137 -14.77 5.23 -4.39
CA PRO A 137 -16.21 5.47 -4.25
C PRO A 137 -16.83 4.48 -3.25
N HIS A 138 -17.70 4.98 -2.37
CA HIS A 138 -18.40 4.20 -1.34
C HIS A 138 -17.49 3.48 -0.34
N ARG A 139 -16.25 3.96 -0.16
CA ARG A 139 -15.30 3.43 0.81
C ARG A 139 -15.02 4.49 1.87
N ASP A 140 -14.83 4.04 3.10
CA ASP A 140 -14.51 4.91 4.24
C ASP A 140 -13.38 4.29 5.08
N LEU A 141 -12.67 5.15 5.80
CA LEU A 141 -11.75 4.77 6.85
C LEU A 141 -12.38 5.15 8.19
N TYR A 142 -12.03 4.41 9.23
CA TYR A 142 -12.46 4.73 10.59
C TYR A 142 -11.25 5.07 11.45
N TYR A 143 -11.39 6.13 12.24
CA TYR A 143 -10.44 6.42 13.31
C TYR A 143 -10.59 5.41 14.45
N ALA A 144 -9.63 5.41 15.38
CA ALA A 144 -9.62 4.48 16.51
C ALA A 144 -10.85 4.62 17.43
N ASP A 145 -11.48 5.80 17.44
CA ASP A 145 -12.72 6.08 18.18
C ASP A 145 -14.00 5.68 17.41
N GLY A 146 -13.86 5.09 16.22
CA GLY A 146 -14.97 4.67 15.36
C GLY A 146 -15.57 5.80 14.51
N SER A 147 -15.05 7.02 14.59
CA SER A 147 -15.51 8.11 13.75
C SER A 147 -15.09 7.91 12.29
N SER A 148 -15.96 8.34 11.38
CA SER A 148 -15.79 8.23 9.93
C SER A 148 -14.78 9.27 9.41
N TYR A 149 -13.82 8.84 8.61
CA TYR A 149 -12.88 9.72 7.92
C TYR A 149 -13.59 10.63 6.93
N MET A 150 -14.51 10.09 6.11
CA MET A 150 -15.32 10.87 5.18
C MET A 150 -16.11 11.96 5.90
N SER A 151 -16.91 11.59 6.91
CA SER A 151 -17.74 12.54 7.66
C SER A 151 -16.89 13.61 8.35
N THR A 152 -15.74 13.21 8.90
CA THR A 152 -14.83 14.11 9.60
C THR A 152 -14.20 15.12 8.65
N MET A 153 -13.71 14.67 7.49
CA MET A 153 -13.07 15.57 6.53
C MET A 153 -14.07 16.48 5.81
N GLU A 154 -15.29 16.00 5.51
CA GLU A 154 -16.38 16.84 5.00
C GLU A 154 -16.70 18.00 5.95
N ALA A 155 -16.82 17.67 7.24
CA ALA A 155 -17.06 18.64 8.30
C ALA A 155 -15.93 19.67 8.42
N LEU A 156 -14.68 19.21 8.44
CA LEU A 156 -13.51 20.07 8.63
C LEU A 156 -13.20 20.95 7.41
N LEU A 157 -13.41 20.43 6.20
CA LEU A 157 -13.11 21.15 4.97
C LEU A 157 -14.26 22.05 4.52
N GLY A 158 -15.38 22.08 5.25
CA GLY A 158 -16.52 22.95 4.98
C GLY A 158 -17.20 22.64 3.65
N ARG A 159 -17.33 21.34 3.34
CA ARG A 159 -17.95 20.83 2.09
C ARG A 159 -19.45 20.62 2.19
N SER A 160 -20.03 20.93 3.32
CA SER A 160 -21.45 20.93 3.48
C SER A 160 -22.03 22.32 3.43
N GLU A 161 -23.22 22.43 2.84
CA GLU A 161 -24.13 23.56 3.07
C GLU A 161 -24.15 23.95 4.56
N PRO A 162 -24.44 25.23 4.91
CA PRO A 162 -24.44 25.67 6.30
C PRO A 162 -25.27 24.70 7.14
N TRP A 163 -24.56 23.81 7.84
CA TRP A 163 -25.20 22.72 8.53
C TRP A 163 -26.02 23.30 9.64
N THR A 164 -27.29 22.93 9.68
CA THR A 164 -28.07 23.11 10.88
C THR A 164 -27.44 22.26 11.99
N PHE A 165 -27.56 22.73 13.23
CA PHE A 165 -27.06 22.00 14.40
C PHE A 165 -27.51 20.52 14.41
N GLY A 166 -28.75 20.26 14.00
CA GLY A 166 -29.33 18.91 13.96
C GLY A 166 -28.69 17.99 12.92
N GLU A 167 -28.36 18.51 11.73
CA GLU A 167 -27.66 17.75 10.69
C GLU A 167 -26.27 17.34 11.14
N PHE A 168 -25.54 18.26 11.76
CA PHE A 168 -24.20 17.98 12.26
C PHE A 168 -24.18 17.00 13.44
N ALA A 169 -25.18 17.07 14.33
CA ALA A 169 -25.30 16.14 15.46
C ALA A 169 -25.41 14.67 15.02
N ASN A 170 -26.00 14.43 13.84
CA ASN A 170 -26.21 13.10 13.26
C ASN A 170 -24.98 12.52 12.55
N LEU A 171 -23.92 13.30 12.35
CA LEU A 171 -22.71 12.81 11.67
C LEU A 171 -21.93 11.83 12.55
N ASN A 172 -21.30 10.85 11.89
CA ASN A 172 -20.35 9.96 12.53
C ASN A 172 -18.97 10.62 12.65
N VAL A 173 -18.88 11.65 13.49
CA VAL A 173 -17.63 12.37 13.82
C VAL A 173 -17.36 12.29 15.32
N SER A 174 -16.11 12.50 15.73
CA SER A 174 -15.72 12.41 17.14
C SER A 174 -16.47 13.41 18.03
N ASP A 175 -16.72 13.04 19.29
CA ASP A 175 -17.39 13.92 20.26
C ASP A 175 -16.64 15.23 20.48
N GLN A 176 -15.30 15.20 20.38
CA GLN A 176 -14.48 16.39 20.43
C GLN A 176 -14.80 17.33 19.28
N LEU A 177 -14.80 16.82 18.03
CA LEU A 177 -15.18 17.64 16.88
C LEU A 177 -16.62 18.14 17.01
N LYS A 178 -17.52 17.33 17.57
CA LYS A 178 -18.89 17.77 17.84
C LYS A 178 -18.94 18.96 18.81
N SER A 179 -18.17 18.89 19.88
CA SER A 179 -18.05 19.96 20.88
C SER A 179 -17.51 21.25 20.25
N GLU A 180 -16.45 21.15 19.45
CA GLU A 180 -15.81 22.31 18.81
C GLU A 180 -16.75 23.04 17.85
N MET A 181 -17.50 22.31 17.02
CA MET A 181 -18.46 22.91 16.09
C MET A 181 -19.63 23.58 16.81
N ARG A 182 -20.14 22.99 17.90
CA ARG A 182 -21.15 23.63 18.76
C ARG A 182 -20.64 24.94 19.34
N ARG A 183 -19.38 24.96 19.80
CA ARG A 183 -18.75 26.18 20.30
C ARG A 183 -18.68 27.24 19.21
N LEU A 184 -18.24 26.90 18.00
CA LEU A 184 -18.14 27.84 16.87
C LEU A 184 -19.51 28.41 16.47
N HIS A 185 -20.55 27.58 16.40
CA HIS A 185 -21.91 28.02 16.07
C HIS A 185 -22.46 29.01 17.10
N TYR A 186 -22.32 28.72 18.40
CA TYR A 186 -22.75 29.61 19.48
C TYR A 186 -22.14 31.01 19.39
N TRP A 187 -20.88 31.12 18.99
CA TRP A 187 -20.20 32.42 18.86
C TRP A 187 -20.50 33.14 17.55
N LYS A 188 -20.87 32.42 16.48
CA LYS A 188 -21.25 33.00 15.19
C LYS A 188 -22.63 33.65 15.22
N ASP A 189 -23.53 33.12 16.06
CA ASP A 189 -24.92 33.58 16.16
C ASP A 189 -25.13 34.66 17.25
N LYS A 190 -24.04 35.21 17.80
CA LYS A 190 -24.03 36.38 18.67
C LYS A 190 -23.63 37.63 17.90
#